data_AF-A0A699R6L9-F1
#
_entry.id   AF-A0A699R6L9-F1
#
_cell.length_a   1.000
_cell.length_b   1.000
_cell.length_c   1.000
_cell.angle_alpha   90.00
_cell.angle_beta   90.00
_cell.angle_gamma   90.00
#
_symmetry.space_group_name_H-M   'P 1'
#
loop_
_entity.id
_entity.type
_entity.pdbx_description
1 polymer ?
#
loop_
_entity_poly.entity_id
_entity_poly.type
_entity_poly.pdbx_seq_one_letter_code
_entity_poly.pdbx_strand_id
1 'polypeptide(L)'
;MAHYENNTLSSAFKTFFERETLTGPNFNEWYRSLRIVLRVADTFDYLYKPCPDQPADTATEAEKAAFRAEYKKHSDPPAVEIYDMVDALHSCRQAPGKPVSEHVLEMKGLMDQLHTLGKPYENDMAVNLINMSLKDFGDFVRNFNIHCVGKTVTELHALLIDFEKGLKDKAP
;
A
#
# COMPACT_ATOMS: atom_id res chain seq x y z
N MET A 1 6.62 -15.85 32.74
CA MET A 1 6.71 -14.63 31.93
C MET A 1 7.08 -15.01 30.51
N ALA A 2 6.16 -14.82 29.56
CA ALA A 2 6.44 -14.72 28.12
C ALA A 2 5.15 -14.15 27.46
N HIS A 3 5.03 -12.82 27.50
CA HIS A 3 4.10 -12.05 26.67
C HIS A 3 4.84 -11.70 25.37
N TYR A 4 4.33 -12.11 24.21
CA TYR A 4 4.62 -11.55 22.87
C TYR A 4 3.59 -12.17 21.90
N GLU A 5 2.42 -11.57 21.74
CA GLU A 5 2.04 -10.64 20.67
C GLU A 5 1.74 -11.31 19.31
N ASN A 6 0.44 -11.39 19.02
CA ASN A 6 -0.18 -11.84 17.77
C ASN A 6 -0.69 -10.60 17.00
N ASN A 7 0.20 -9.62 16.76
CA ASN A 7 -0.19 -8.20 16.73
C ASN A 7 -0.40 -7.57 15.34
N THR A 8 -0.09 -8.24 14.22
CA THR A 8 0.06 -7.52 12.94
C THR A 8 -1.10 -7.64 11.95
N LEU A 9 -1.69 -8.82 11.78
CA LEU A 9 -3.04 -8.94 11.21
C LEU A 9 -4.04 -8.20 12.12
N SER A 10 -3.78 -8.18 13.43
CA SER A 10 -4.53 -7.35 14.36
C SER A 10 -4.34 -5.86 14.09
N SER A 11 -3.20 -5.38 13.60
CA SER A 11 -2.85 -3.95 13.50
C SER A 11 -3.45 -3.26 12.27
N ALA A 12 -3.35 -3.82 11.06
CA ALA A 12 -3.97 -3.21 9.87
C ALA A 12 -5.49 -3.19 9.97
N PHE A 13 -6.08 -4.26 10.53
CA PHE A 13 -7.50 -4.27 10.89
C PHE A 13 -7.80 -3.29 12.02
N LYS A 14 -6.94 -3.19 13.06
CA LYS A 14 -7.10 -2.17 14.11
C LYS A 14 -7.16 -0.78 13.52
N THR A 15 -6.17 -0.40 12.73
CA THR A 15 -6.05 0.94 12.15
C THR A 15 -7.19 1.21 11.17
N PHE A 16 -7.61 0.22 10.39
CA PHE A 16 -8.81 0.31 9.57
C PHE A 16 -10.05 0.56 10.44
N PHE A 17 -10.31 -0.25 11.47
CA PHE A 17 -11.48 -0.09 12.34
C PHE A 17 -11.40 1.13 13.28
N GLU A 18 -10.21 1.63 13.58
CA GLU A 18 -9.96 2.86 14.34
C GLU A 18 -10.24 4.11 13.48
N ARG A 19 -10.03 4.02 12.15
CA ARG A 19 -10.23 5.12 11.20
C ARG A 19 -11.61 5.12 10.55
N GLU A 20 -12.16 3.94 10.30
CA GLU A 20 -13.38 3.73 9.52
C GLU A 20 -14.54 3.24 10.40
N THR A 21 -15.35 4.18 10.88
CA THR A 21 -16.56 3.85 11.64
C THR A 21 -17.72 3.52 10.71
N LEU A 22 -18.30 2.33 10.84
CA LEU A 22 -19.52 1.97 10.11
C LEU A 22 -20.72 2.69 10.73
N THR A 23 -21.29 3.66 10.00
CA THR A 23 -22.43 4.46 10.46
C THR A 23 -23.76 4.01 9.85
N GLY A 24 -23.71 3.08 8.88
CA GLY A 24 -24.85 2.60 8.10
C GLY A 24 -24.90 3.22 6.70
N PRO A 25 -25.11 4.54 6.54
CA PRO A 25 -25.10 5.20 5.24
C PRO A 25 -23.80 5.05 4.44
N ASN A 26 -22.67 4.82 5.12
CA ASN A 26 -21.36 4.62 4.48
C ASN A 26 -21.04 3.16 4.14
N PHE A 27 -21.98 2.22 4.27
CA PHE A 27 -21.72 0.78 4.11
C PHE A 27 -20.99 0.43 2.79
N ASN A 28 -21.40 1.02 1.67
CA ASN A 28 -20.82 0.70 0.36
C ASN A 28 -19.36 1.16 0.22
N GLU A 29 -19.01 2.31 0.81
CA GLU A 29 -17.64 2.85 0.85
C GLU A 29 -16.79 2.04 1.83
N TRP A 30 -17.33 1.82 3.03
CA TRP A 30 -16.68 1.05 4.09
C TRP A 30 -16.37 -0.39 3.65
N TYR A 31 -17.33 -1.08 3.03
CA TYR A 31 -17.15 -2.44 2.53
C TYR A 31 -16.16 -2.50 1.36
N ARG A 32 -16.09 -1.45 0.53
CA ARG A 32 -15.05 -1.35 -0.52
C ARG A 32 -13.67 -1.24 0.10
N SER A 33 -13.47 -0.35 1.07
CA SER A 33 -12.19 -0.17 1.76
C SER A 33 -11.77 -1.45 2.51
N LEU A 34 -12.72 -2.15 3.13
CA LEU A 34 -12.49 -3.46 3.76
C LEU A 34 -12.06 -4.52 2.73
N ARG A 35 -12.72 -4.61 1.58
CA ARG A 35 -12.35 -5.55 0.51
C ARG A 35 -10.97 -5.27 -0.07
N ILE A 36 -10.55 -4.01 -0.12
CA ILE A 36 -9.21 -3.62 -0.55
C ILE A 36 -8.18 -4.14 0.45
N VAL A 37 -8.37 -3.87 1.74
CA VAL A 37 -7.49 -4.39 2.81
C VAL A 37 -7.35 -5.91 2.74
N LEU A 38 -8.47 -6.61 2.59
CA LEU A 38 -8.50 -8.06 2.51
C LEU A 38 -7.84 -8.64 1.26
N ARG A 39 -7.99 -7.98 0.10
CA ARG A 39 -7.33 -8.42 -1.15
C ARG A 39 -5.83 -8.18 -1.11
N VAL A 40 -5.39 -7.05 -0.56
CA VAL A 40 -3.98 -6.72 -0.41
C VAL A 40 -3.30 -7.71 0.54
N ALA A 41 -4.00 -8.09 1.62
CA ALA A 41 -3.52 -9.09 2.58
C ALA A 41 -3.63 -10.55 2.07
N ASP A 42 -4.10 -10.79 0.83
CA ASP A 42 -4.39 -12.12 0.28
C ASP A 42 -5.31 -12.97 1.19
N THR A 43 -6.17 -12.29 1.95
CA THR A 43 -7.13 -12.86 2.89
C THR A 43 -8.57 -12.63 2.43
N PHE A 44 -8.79 -12.26 1.16
CA PHE A 44 -10.12 -12.00 0.62
C PHE A 44 -11.08 -13.19 0.78
N ASP A 45 -10.55 -14.41 0.68
CA ASP A 45 -11.33 -15.64 0.86
C ASP A 45 -11.90 -15.80 2.27
N TYR A 46 -11.37 -15.10 3.29
CA TYR A 46 -11.91 -15.13 4.65
C TYR A 46 -13.31 -14.54 4.78
N LEU A 47 -13.73 -13.65 3.87
CA LEU A 47 -15.12 -13.17 3.86
C LEU A 47 -16.13 -14.26 3.52
N TYR A 48 -15.69 -15.33 2.87
CA TYR A 48 -16.55 -16.36 2.30
C TYR A 48 -16.31 -17.74 2.92
N LYS A 49 -15.17 -17.96 3.59
CA LYS A 49 -14.92 -19.14 4.41
C LYS A 49 -15.76 -19.04 5.69
N PRO A 50 -16.43 -20.14 6.11
CA PRO A 50 -17.04 -20.18 7.44
C PRO A 50 -15.96 -19.85 8.47
N CYS A 51 -16.26 -18.92 9.38
CA CYS A 51 -15.38 -18.68 10.52
C CYS A 51 -15.18 -20.02 11.23
N PRO A 52 -13.93 -20.51 11.39
CA PRO A 52 -13.71 -21.76 12.09
C PRO A 52 -14.22 -21.62 13.52
N ASP A 53 -15.00 -22.60 13.97
CA ASP A 53 -15.58 -22.58 15.32
C ASP A 53 -14.47 -22.45 16.35
N GLN A 54 -14.58 -21.42 17.18
CA GLN A 54 -13.62 -21.22 18.26
C GLN A 54 -13.72 -22.40 19.23
N PRO A 55 -12.58 -23.02 19.63
CA PRO A 55 -12.61 -24.10 20.59
C PRO A 55 -13.25 -23.62 21.89
N ALA A 56 -14.16 -24.43 22.44
CA ALA A 56 -14.84 -24.13 23.70
C ALA A 56 -13.84 -23.87 24.84
N ASP A 57 -14.26 -23.15 25.88
CA ASP A 57 -13.38 -22.88 27.02
C ASP A 57 -12.90 -24.16 27.72
N THR A 58 -13.71 -25.22 27.63
CA THR A 58 -13.43 -26.58 28.11
C THR A 58 -12.59 -27.43 27.16
N ALA A 59 -12.30 -26.94 25.94
CA ALA A 59 -11.48 -27.63 24.97
C ALA A 59 -10.06 -27.84 25.50
N THR A 60 -9.46 -28.94 25.06
CA THR A 60 -8.12 -29.32 25.47
C THR A 60 -7.09 -28.31 24.97
N GLU A 61 -5.96 -28.20 25.68
CA GLU A 61 -4.86 -27.33 25.24
C GLU A 61 -4.30 -27.74 23.87
N ALA A 62 -4.43 -29.02 23.49
CA ALA A 62 -4.05 -29.51 22.17
C ALA A 62 -4.96 -28.95 21.06
N GLU A 63 -6.27 -28.92 21.28
CA GLU A 63 -7.24 -28.33 20.33
C GLU A 63 -7.07 -26.81 20.22
N LYS A 64 -6.86 -26.13 21.35
CA LYS A 64 -6.55 -24.70 21.36
C LYS A 64 -5.20 -24.41 20.67
N ALA A 65 -4.20 -25.27 20.84
CA ALA A 65 -2.90 -25.13 20.17
C ALA A 65 -2.99 -25.38 18.67
N ALA A 66 -3.75 -26.39 18.23
CA ALA A 66 -3.99 -26.68 16.82
C ALA A 66 -4.71 -25.50 16.13
N PHE A 67 -5.74 -24.94 16.77
CA PHE A 67 -6.43 -23.73 16.29
C PHE A 67 -5.47 -22.54 16.15
N ARG A 68 -4.62 -22.29 17.16
CA ARG A 68 -3.59 -21.24 17.10
C ARG A 68 -2.55 -21.47 16.01
N ALA A 69 -2.14 -22.72 15.78
CA ALA A 69 -1.14 -23.06 14.76
C ALA A 69 -1.69 -22.88 13.34
N GLU A 70 -2.93 -23.30 13.09
CA GLU A 70 -3.62 -23.08 11.81
C GLU A 70 -3.79 -21.58 11.54
N TYR A 71 -4.16 -20.80 12.57
CA TYR A 71 -4.26 -19.35 12.45
C TYR A 71 -2.90 -18.68 12.14
N LYS A 72 -1.83 -19.16 12.77
CA LYS A 72 -0.46 -18.63 12.57
C LYS A 72 0.08 -18.87 11.16
N LYS A 73 -0.36 -19.94 10.48
CA LYS A 73 -0.01 -20.23 9.08
C LYS A 73 -0.44 -19.13 8.11
N HIS A 74 -1.40 -18.30 8.50
CA HIS A 74 -1.92 -17.18 7.70
C HIS A 74 -1.41 -15.81 8.12
N SER A 75 -0.53 -15.75 9.12
CA SER A 75 0.13 -14.53 9.61
C SER A 75 1.60 -14.55 9.23
N ASP A 76 1.89 -14.47 7.93
CA ASP A 76 3.26 -14.52 7.42
C ASP A 76 3.95 -13.14 7.58
N PRO A 77 5.16 -13.05 8.18
CA PRO A 77 5.92 -11.80 8.35
C PRO A 77 6.09 -10.94 7.07
N PRO A 78 6.28 -11.52 5.87
CA PRO A 78 6.35 -10.76 4.62
C PRO A 78 5.08 -9.95 4.31
N ALA A 79 3.89 -10.39 4.73
CA ALA A 79 2.64 -9.73 4.37
C ALA A 79 2.49 -8.33 5.00
N VAL A 80 3.06 -8.16 6.20
CA VAL A 80 3.08 -6.88 6.92
C VAL A 80 4.04 -5.91 6.24
N GLU A 81 5.27 -6.36 5.98
CA GLU A 81 6.28 -5.54 5.32
C GLU A 81 5.81 -5.08 3.93
N ILE A 82 5.15 -5.98 3.20
CA ILE A 82 4.48 -5.67 1.93
C ILE A 82 3.39 -4.60 2.14
N TYR A 83 2.52 -4.76 3.14
CA TYR A 83 1.44 -3.80 3.39
C TYR A 83 1.99 -2.42 3.74
N ASP A 84 2.95 -2.33 4.67
CA ASP A 84 3.54 -1.07 5.11
C ASP A 84 4.25 -0.38 3.94
N MET A 85 4.95 -1.13 3.09
CA MET A 85 5.57 -0.60 1.87
C MET A 85 4.54 -0.13 0.84
N VAL A 86 3.45 -0.87 0.64
CA VAL A 86 2.37 -0.49 -0.25
C VAL A 86 1.69 0.79 0.26
N ASP A 87 1.41 0.89 1.56
CA ASP A 87 0.82 2.07 2.16
C ASP A 87 1.77 3.28 2.07
N ALA A 88 3.06 3.08 2.38
CA ALA A 88 4.09 4.10 2.21
C ALA A 88 4.16 4.60 0.76
N LEU A 89 4.11 3.68 -0.22
CA LEU A 89 4.13 4.03 -1.64
C LEU A 89 2.91 4.84 -2.05
N HIS A 90 1.70 4.41 -1.68
CA HIS A 90 0.45 5.08 -2.04
C HIS A 90 0.20 6.38 -1.28
N SER A 91 0.80 6.53 -0.11
CA SER A 91 0.74 7.74 0.72
C SER A 91 1.89 8.71 0.43
N CYS A 92 2.93 8.29 -0.29
CA CYS A 92 4.06 9.13 -0.67
C CYS A 92 3.57 10.31 -1.53
N ARG A 93 3.85 11.54 -1.08
CA ARG A 93 3.52 12.77 -1.80
C ARG A 93 4.74 13.69 -1.79
N GLN A 94 4.99 14.35 -2.90
CA GLN A 94 6.06 15.32 -2.99
C GLN A 94 5.75 16.51 -2.07
N ALA A 95 6.63 16.75 -1.10
CA ALA A 95 6.52 17.91 -0.23
C ALA A 95 6.76 19.21 -1.02
N PRO A 96 6.07 20.32 -0.69
CA PRO A 96 6.30 21.61 -1.34
C PRO A 96 7.78 22.01 -1.31
N GLY A 97 8.35 22.35 -2.46
CA GLY A 97 9.75 22.75 -2.60
C GLY A 97 10.78 21.61 -2.53
N LYS A 98 10.38 20.36 -2.27
CA LYS A 98 11.28 19.20 -2.35
C LYS A 98 11.65 18.93 -3.81
N PRO A 99 12.93 18.73 -4.16
CA PRO A 99 13.33 18.42 -5.54
C PRO A 99 12.62 17.19 -6.09
N VAL A 100 12.10 17.30 -7.31
CA VAL A 100 11.36 16.20 -7.96
C VAL A 100 12.22 14.95 -8.12
N SER A 101 13.52 15.12 -8.37
CA SER A 101 14.44 14.00 -8.50
C SER A 101 14.56 13.18 -7.22
N GLU A 102 14.59 13.85 -6.07
CA GLU A 102 14.71 13.18 -4.77
C GLU A 102 13.44 12.38 -4.48
N HIS A 103 12.28 12.98 -4.72
CA HIS A 103 10.98 12.34 -4.57
C HIS A 103 10.80 11.11 -5.48
N VAL A 104 11.18 11.22 -6.76
CA VAL A 104 11.07 10.09 -7.70
C VAL A 104 11.99 8.94 -7.28
N LEU A 105 13.20 9.22 -6.78
CA LEU A 105 14.12 8.18 -6.29
C LEU A 105 13.57 7.47 -5.04
N GLU A 106 12.94 8.21 -4.13
CA GLU A 106 12.27 7.63 -2.95
C GLU A 106 11.16 6.66 -3.36
N MET A 107 10.29 7.05 -4.30
CA MET A 107 9.24 6.17 -4.81
C MET A 107 9.80 4.93 -5.53
N LYS A 108 10.87 5.08 -6.33
CA LYS A 108 11.54 3.93 -6.96
C LYS A 108 12.09 2.96 -5.91
N GLY A 109 12.71 3.47 -4.85
CA GLY A 109 13.22 2.64 -3.76
C GLY A 109 12.14 1.77 -3.12
N LEU A 110 10.96 2.33 -2.86
CA LEU A 110 9.81 1.58 -2.35
C LEU A 110 9.33 0.50 -3.35
N MET A 111 9.28 0.83 -4.64
CA MET A 111 8.89 -0.13 -5.68
C MET A 111 9.91 -1.27 -5.83
N ASP A 112 11.21 -0.98 -5.73
CA ASP A 112 12.29 -1.97 -5.79
C ASP A 112 12.22 -2.92 -4.59
N GLN A 113 11.92 -2.40 -3.40
CA GLN A 113 11.71 -3.23 -2.21
C GLN A 113 10.45 -4.12 -2.34
N LEU A 114 9.36 -3.60 -2.90
CA LEU A 114 8.19 -4.42 -3.19
C LEU A 114 8.49 -5.50 -4.24
N HIS A 115 9.35 -5.20 -5.22
CA HIS A 115 9.83 -6.19 -6.17
C HIS A 115 10.59 -7.33 -5.49
N THR A 116 11.51 -7.04 -4.55
CA THR A 116 12.26 -8.08 -3.83
C THR A 116 11.36 -8.95 -2.95
N LEU A 117 10.25 -8.40 -2.45
CA LEU A 117 9.21 -9.12 -1.72
C LEU A 117 8.21 -9.87 -2.63
N GLY A 118 8.44 -9.90 -3.95
CA GLY A 118 7.62 -10.64 -4.91
C GLY A 118 6.33 -9.92 -5.32
N LYS A 119 6.23 -8.60 -5.11
CA LYS A 119 5.11 -7.74 -5.51
C LYS A 119 5.57 -6.65 -6.48
N PRO A 120 6.07 -7.02 -7.68
CA PRO A 120 6.55 -6.05 -8.65
C PRO A 120 5.41 -5.19 -9.19
N TYR A 121 5.70 -3.92 -9.45
CA TYR A 121 4.80 -3.02 -10.15
C TYR A 121 5.09 -3.04 -11.65
N GLU A 122 4.03 -3.10 -12.46
CA GLU A 122 4.15 -2.86 -13.90
C GLU A 122 4.56 -1.41 -14.18
N ASN A 123 5.32 -1.19 -15.24
CA ASN A 123 5.88 0.13 -15.57
C ASN A 123 4.81 1.23 -15.65
N ASP A 124 3.68 0.95 -16.30
CA ASP A 124 2.60 1.93 -16.47
C ASP A 124 1.96 2.31 -15.13
N MET A 125 1.81 1.34 -14.22
CA MET A 125 1.34 1.61 -12.87
C MET A 125 2.35 2.44 -12.07
N ALA A 126 3.64 2.12 -12.18
CA ALA A 126 4.71 2.87 -11.51
C ALA A 126 4.76 4.33 -12.00
N VAL A 127 4.68 4.56 -13.32
CA VAL A 127 4.60 5.90 -13.94
C VAL A 127 3.38 6.68 -13.43
N ASN A 128 2.21 6.04 -13.39
CA ASN A 128 0.99 6.67 -12.91
C ASN A 128 1.07 7.05 -11.44
N LEU A 129 1.58 6.15 -10.59
CA LEU A 129 1.77 6.42 -9.16
C LEU A 129 2.72 7.59 -8.92
N ILE A 130 3.84 7.63 -9.65
CA ILE A 130 4.77 8.76 -9.59
C ILE A 130 4.05 10.05 -9.97
N ASN A 131 3.38 10.11 -11.14
CA ASN A 131 2.68 11.31 -11.58
C ASN A 131 1.60 11.78 -10.59
N MET A 132 0.85 10.86 -9.97
CA MET A 132 -0.18 11.18 -8.97
C MET A 132 0.41 11.71 -7.65
N SER A 133 1.65 11.38 -7.34
CA SER A 133 2.32 11.78 -6.11
C SER A 133 2.91 13.20 -6.15
N LEU A 134 3.12 13.75 -7.36
CA LEU A 134 3.80 15.01 -7.58
C LEU A 134 2.98 16.21 -7.12
N LYS A 135 3.67 17.26 -6.69
CA LYS A 135 3.06 18.52 -6.26
C LYS A 135 3.51 19.66 -7.14
N ASP A 136 2.57 20.45 -7.65
CA ASP A 136 2.79 21.59 -8.54
C ASP A 136 3.25 21.22 -9.97
N PHE A 137 3.15 19.94 -10.36
CA PHE A 137 3.45 19.45 -11.73
C PHE A 137 2.19 19.22 -12.59
N GLY A 138 1.05 19.83 -12.25
CA GLY A 138 -0.24 19.55 -12.91
C GLY A 138 -0.24 19.75 -14.44
N ASP A 139 0.42 20.81 -14.92
CA ASP A 139 0.54 21.10 -16.36
C ASP A 139 1.42 20.06 -17.07
N PHE A 140 2.52 19.66 -16.43
CA PHE A 140 3.37 18.58 -16.94
C PHE A 140 2.58 17.28 -17.06
N VAL A 141 1.88 16.87 -15.99
CA VAL A 141 1.14 15.60 -15.95
C VAL A 141 0.06 15.56 -17.03
N ARG A 142 -0.68 16.68 -17.22
CA ARG A 142 -1.69 16.77 -18.28
C ARG A 142 -1.07 16.59 -19.67
N ASN A 143 0.05 17.26 -19.95
CA ASN A 143 0.75 17.16 -21.22
C ASN A 143 1.34 15.75 -21.45
N PHE A 144 1.97 15.18 -20.41
CA PHE A 144 2.56 13.85 -20.44
C PHE A 144 1.51 12.78 -20.74
N ASN A 145 0.36 12.82 -20.08
CA ASN A 145 -0.72 11.83 -20.27
C ASN A 145 -1.31 11.83 -21.69
N ILE A 146 -1.22 12.94 -22.42
CA ILE A 146 -1.72 13.06 -23.80
C ILE A 146 -0.67 12.59 -24.82
N HIS A 147 0.61 12.83 -24.55
CA HIS A 147 1.68 12.72 -25.57
C HIS A 147 2.74 11.64 -25.30
N CYS A 148 2.78 11.02 -24.13
CA CYS A 148 3.91 10.22 -23.67
C CYS A 148 3.52 8.82 -23.18
N VAL A 149 2.46 8.22 -23.74
CA VAL A 149 2.07 6.83 -23.45
C VAL A 149 3.24 5.87 -23.76
N GLY A 150 3.52 4.92 -22.86
CA GLY A 150 4.56 3.91 -23.02
C GLY A 150 5.97 4.30 -22.58
N LYS A 151 6.15 5.47 -21.95
CA LYS A 151 7.44 5.85 -21.37
C LYS A 151 7.78 5.06 -20.12
N THR A 152 9.07 4.78 -19.95
CA THR A 152 9.60 4.14 -18.75
C THR A 152 9.67 5.11 -17.58
N VAL A 153 9.70 4.56 -16.36
CA VAL A 153 9.96 5.33 -15.13
C VAL A 153 11.28 6.12 -15.20
N THR A 154 12.30 5.62 -15.91
CA THR A 154 13.58 6.33 -16.10
C THR A 154 13.44 7.53 -17.04
N GLU A 155 12.72 7.38 -18.15
CA GLU A 155 12.47 8.51 -19.05
C GLU A 155 11.59 9.57 -18.39
N LEU A 156 10.56 9.17 -17.65
CA LEU A 156 9.73 10.09 -16.85
C LEU A 156 10.59 10.92 -15.90
N HIS A 157 11.51 10.27 -15.19
CA HIS A 157 12.39 10.93 -14.22
C HIS A 157 13.26 12.02 -14.88
N ALA A 158 13.85 11.72 -16.04
CA ALA A 158 14.62 12.71 -16.79
C ALA A 158 13.78 13.91 -17.23
N LEU A 159 12.58 13.65 -17.77
CA LEU A 159 11.66 14.71 -18.22
C LEU A 159 11.19 15.62 -17.07
N LEU A 160 10.93 15.03 -15.90
CA LEU A 160 10.54 15.78 -14.71
C LEU A 160 11.67 16.70 -14.23
N ILE A 161 12.92 16.23 -14.27
CA ILE A 161 14.09 17.04 -13.91
C ILE A 161 14.22 18.25 -14.84
N ASP A 162 14.09 18.05 -16.14
CA ASP A 162 14.23 19.14 -17.11
C ASP A 162 13.07 20.14 -17.02
N PHE A 163 11.86 19.65 -16.75
CA PHE A 163 10.70 20.51 -16.48
C PHE A 163 10.92 21.37 -15.22
N GLU A 164 11.39 20.78 -14.12
CA GLU A 164 11.66 21.51 -12.87
C GLU A 164 12.72 22.61 -13.06
N LYS A 165 13.80 22.34 -13.81
CA LYS A 165 14.79 23.36 -14.15
C LYS A 165 14.16 24.53 -14.91
N GLY A 166 13.34 24.23 -15.91
CA GLY A 166 12.64 25.25 -16.70
C GLY A 166 11.63 26.09 -15.91
N LEU A 167 11.12 25.59 -14.78
CA LEU A 167 10.32 26.39 -13.83
C LEU A 167 11.20 27.35 -13.03
N LYS A 168 12.37 26.89 -12.57
CA LYS A 168 13.33 27.70 -11.81
C LYS A 168 13.90 28.86 -12.65
N ASP A 169 14.15 28.61 -13.93
CA ASP A 169 14.65 29.65 -14.86
C ASP A 169 13.61 30.74 -15.19
N LYS A 170 12.33 30.50 -14.88
CA LYS A 170 11.23 31.46 -15.11
C LYS A 170 10.81 32.21 -13.84
N ALA A 171 11.37 31.88 -12.68
CA ALA A 171 11.13 32.63 -11.45
C ALA A 171 11.92 33.96 -11.52
N PRO A 172 11.27 35.11 -11.28
CA PRO A 172 11.92 36.43 -11.34
C PRO A 172 12.97 36.65 -10.24
#